data_AF-A0A8R1EPP7-F1
#
_entry.id   AF-A0A8R1EPP7-F1
#
_cell.length_a   1.000
_cell.length_b   1.000
_cell.length_c   1.000
_cell.angle_alpha   90.00
_cell.angle_beta   90.00
_cell.angle_gamma   90.00
#
_symmetry.space_group_name_H-M   'P 1'
#
loop_
_entity.id
_entity.type
_entity.pdbx_description
1 polymer ?
#
loop_
_entity_poly.entity_id
_entity_poly.type
_entity_poly.pdbx_seq_one_letter_code
_entity_poly.pdbx_strand_id
1 'polypeptide(L)'
;MNPAEMHRGFFAYHCITLAQQMRFSSNVNGYFLLADDSIFNIWQQIDYSRVHHVMGVTYSNCSDWWPGDNGILAARRAVQTAKDTVDPKVIETWQTFENGLRKYGYLLPNETVDSQMLSGLGRSVSDFFYIPSTKIDYYASLMTIFYKAGLFLELAVNRFLRSVNHQTSPNGNYSYLWLNRRNWSTLYSENLMMLHPIKPSQFRAPVYERFLYCEKVMQVWSDIMFRGSTNYTTKQDGDEDYLNG
;
A
#
# COMPACT_ATOMS: atom_id res chain seq x y z
N MET A 1 -15.36 -2.98 -10.77
CA MET A 1 -14.84 -1.60 -10.58
C MET A 1 -15.50 -0.70 -11.59
N ASN A 2 -16.27 0.28 -11.13
CA ASN A 2 -16.78 1.35 -11.98
C ASN A 2 -15.78 2.54 -12.01
N PRO A 3 -15.85 3.43 -13.01
CA PRO A 3 -14.94 4.58 -13.09
C PRO A 3 -15.04 5.57 -11.91
N ALA A 4 -16.15 5.56 -11.16
CA ALA A 4 -16.32 6.40 -9.97
C ALA A 4 -15.52 5.86 -8.76
N GLU A 5 -15.39 4.54 -8.63
CA GLU A 5 -14.59 3.85 -7.60
C GLU A 5 -13.08 4.05 -7.83
N MET A 6 -12.64 4.09 -9.10
CA MET A 6 -11.24 4.31 -9.49
C MET A 6 -10.97 5.73 -9.98
N HIS A 7 -11.56 6.74 -9.33
CA HIS A 7 -11.33 8.13 -9.68
C HIS A 7 -9.87 8.54 -9.45
N ARG A 8 -9.09 8.65 -10.55
CA ARG A 8 -7.67 9.07 -10.54
C ARG A 8 -6.76 8.23 -9.62
N GLY A 9 -7.16 6.99 -9.31
CA GLY A 9 -6.43 6.11 -8.39
C GLY A 9 -6.53 6.52 -6.91
N PHE A 10 -7.27 7.60 -6.57
CA PHE A 10 -7.33 8.15 -5.21
C PHE A 10 -7.83 7.16 -4.15
N PHE A 11 -8.60 6.17 -4.58
CA PHE A 11 -9.21 5.18 -3.71
C PHE A 11 -8.84 3.74 -4.12
N ALA A 12 -7.69 3.55 -4.77
CA ALA A 12 -7.27 2.24 -5.27
C ALA A 12 -7.22 1.15 -4.17
N TYR A 13 -6.99 1.53 -2.90
CA TYR A 13 -7.06 0.62 -1.75
C TYR A 13 -8.42 -0.09 -1.62
N HIS A 14 -9.50 0.53 -2.11
CA HIS A 14 -10.82 -0.09 -2.09
C HIS A 14 -10.91 -1.32 -3.01
N CYS A 15 -10.01 -1.47 -3.99
CA CYS A 15 -9.95 -2.67 -4.83
C CYS A 15 -9.76 -3.95 -4.03
N ILE A 16 -8.89 -3.91 -3.00
CA ILE A 16 -8.66 -5.05 -2.12
C ILE A 16 -9.91 -5.36 -1.29
N THR A 17 -10.65 -4.31 -0.87
CA THR A 17 -11.93 -4.48 -0.17
C THR A 17 -12.94 -5.21 -1.05
N LEU A 18 -13.05 -4.82 -2.33
CA LEU A 18 -13.91 -5.50 -3.29
C LEU A 18 -13.47 -6.95 -3.56
N ALA A 19 -12.16 -7.19 -3.68
CA ALA A 19 -11.62 -8.55 -3.85
C ALA A 19 -11.97 -9.48 -2.67
N GLN A 20 -11.92 -8.96 -1.44
CA GLN A 20 -12.38 -9.68 -0.24
C GLN A 20 -13.89 -9.99 -0.31
N GLN A 21 -14.71 -9.02 -0.70
CA GLN A 21 -16.17 -9.17 -0.79
C GLN A 21 -16.59 -10.18 -1.86
N MET A 22 -15.84 -10.27 -2.96
CA MET A 22 -16.04 -11.27 -4.01
C MET A 22 -15.70 -12.71 -3.56
N ARG A 23 -15.25 -12.90 -2.31
CA ARG A 23 -14.92 -14.19 -1.69
C ARG A 23 -13.84 -14.99 -2.44
N PHE A 24 -12.99 -14.31 -3.21
CA PHE A 24 -11.70 -14.86 -3.63
C PHE A 24 -10.83 -15.26 -2.41
N SER A 25 -11.21 -14.82 -1.20
CA SER A 25 -10.59 -15.10 0.09
C SER A 25 -10.53 -16.55 0.53
N SER A 26 -11.35 -17.45 -0.04
CA SER A 26 -11.47 -18.80 0.51
C SER A 26 -10.24 -19.69 0.29
N ASN A 27 -9.30 -19.31 -0.59
CA ASN A 27 -8.10 -20.12 -0.91
C ASN A 27 -6.83 -19.28 -1.21
N VAL A 28 -6.72 -18.03 -0.74
CA VAL A 28 -5.52 -17.20 -0.96
C VAL A 28 -4.81 -16.89 0.35
N ASN A 29 -3.47 -16.78 0.31
CA ASN A 29 -2.66 -16.41 1.48
C ASN A 29 -2.74 -14.91 1.79
N GLY A 30 -3.05 -14.09 0.79
CA GLY A 30 -3.22 -12.65 0.93
C GLY A 30 -3.41 -11.96 -0.41
N TYR A 31 -3.33 -10.64 -0.40
CA TYR A 31 -3.70 -9.76 -1.49
C TYR A 31 -2.61 -8.74 -1.73
N PHE A 32 -2.23 -8.57 -2.99
CA PHE A 32 -1.38 -7.48 -3.43
C PHE A 32 -2.22 -6.35 -4.02
N LEU A 33 -1.86 -5.12 -3.69
CA LEU A 33 -2.16 -3.96 -4.54
C LEU A 33 -0.87 -3.59 -5.28
N LEU A 34 -1.01 -3.33 -6.58
CA LEU A 34 0.05 -2.81 -7.43
C LEU A 34 -0.57 -1.72 -8.32
N ALA A 35 0.04 -0.54 -8.34
CA ALA A 35 -0.33 0.56 -9.24
C ALA A 35 -0.01 0.19 -10.71
N ASP A 36 -0.69 0.86 -11.66
CA ASP A 36 -0.65 0.52 -13.08
C ASP A 36 0.70 0.82 -13.76
N ASP A 37 1.54 1.63 -13.14
CA ASP A 37 2.90 1.96 -13.59
C ASP A 37 3.99 1.48 -12.63
N SER A 38 3.70 0.52 -11.74
CA SER A 38 4.69 -0.09 -10.85
C SER A 38 5.10 -1.48 -11.33
N ILE A 39 6.39 -1.79 -11.23
CA ILE A 39 6.92 -3.15 -11.44
C ILE A 39 7.35 -3.72 -10.09
N PHE A 40 6.87 -4.92 -9.79
CA PHE A 40 7.27 -5.72 -8.64
C PHE A 40 7.92 -7.01 -9.13
N ASN A 41 9.13 -7.28 -8.67
CA ASN A 41 9.85 -8.51 -8.96
C ASN A 41 9.39 -9.58 -7.96
N ILE A 42 8.55 -10.52 -8.40
CA ILE A 42 7.89 -11.51 -7.53
C ILE A 42 8.83 -12.47 -6.78
N TRP A 43 10.09 -12.56 -7.21
CA TRP A 43 11.14 -13.35 -6.56
C TRP A 43 11.80 -12.61 -5.38
N GLN A 44 11.42 -11.37 -5.14
CA GLN A 44 11.96 -10.55 -4.07
C GLN A 44 11.31 -10.87 -2.73
N GLN A 45 12.08 -10.70 -1.67
CA GLN A 45 11.78 -11.26 -0.36
C GLN A 45 10.74 -10.44 0.39
N ILE A 46 9.58 -11.03 0.70
CA ILE A 46 8.59 -10.47 1.63
C ILE A 46 8.06 -11.57 2.56
N ASP A 47 7.86 -11.25 3.84
CA ASP A 47 7.19 -12.12 4.80
C ASP A 47 5.65 -12.09 4.60
N TYR A 48 5.08 -13.20 4.11
CA TYR A 48 3.65 -13.32 3.82
C TYR A 48 2.75 -13.45 5.05
N SER A 49 3.31 -13.58 6.25
CA SER A 49 2.54 -13.70 7.50
C SER A 49 2.08 -12.34 8.05
N ARG A 50 2.72 -11.24 7.63
CA ARG A 50 2.45 -9.87 8.07
C ARG A 50 2.09 -8.96 6.90
N VAL A 51 1.54 -7.79 7.23
CA VAL A 51 1.32 -6.72 6.25
C VAL A 51 2.68 -6.24 5.74
N HIS A 52 2.82 -6.07 4.44
CA HIS A 52 4.02 -5.48 3.85
C HIS A 52 3.67 -4.17 3.15
N HIS A 53 4.44 -3.12 3.41
CA HIS A 53 4.37 -1.86 2.67
C HIS A 53 5.79 -1.38 2.34
N VAL A 54 6.02 -0.91 1.11
CA VAL A 54 7.36 -0.58 0.62
C VAL A 54 8.15 0.29 1.61
N MET A 55 7.53 1.39 2.07
CA MET A 55 8.17 2.39 2.93
C MET A 55 7.60 2.47 4.35
N GLY A 56 6.57 1.68 4.70
CA GLY A 56 5.86 1.81 5.98
C GLY A 56 5.19 3.18 6.19
N VAL A 57 5.23 3.68 7.44
CA VAL A 57 4.65 4.97 7.87
C VAL A 57 5.66 6.10 7.62
N THR A 58 5.43 6.94 6.60
CA THR A 58 6.36 7.99 6.18
C THR A 58 5.81 9.41 6.31
N TYR A 59 6.65 10.41 6.01
CA TYR A 59 6.30 11.85 5.93
C TYR A 59 5.58 12.38 7.17
N SER A 60 6.34 12.63 8.24
CA SER A 60 5.83 13.09 9.54
C SER A 60 4.92 14.32 9.44
N ASN A 61 5.11 15.20 8.46
CA ASN A 61 4.18 16.28 8.12
C ASN A 61 3.71 16.15 6.66
N CYS A 62 2.40 15.98 6.47
CA CYS A 62 1.79 15.83 5.17
C CYS A 62 1.27 17.20 4.68
N SER A 63 2.10 17.97 3.96
CA SER A 63 1.65 19.21 3.32
C SER A 63 0.79 18.95 2.08
N ASP A 64 1.12 17.87 1.36
CA ASP A 64 0.43 17.46 0.15
C ASP A 64 -0.76 16.56 0.51
N TRP A 65 -1.89 16.68 -0.19
CA TRP A 65 -3.11 15.86 0.00
C TRP A 65 -3.86 16.01 1.32
N TRP A 66 -3.25 16.53 2.38
CA TRP A 66 -3.92 16.79 3.64
C TRP A 66 -4.90 17.98 3.56
N PRO A 67 -4.54 19.13 2.95
CA PRO A 67 -5.50 20.20 2.72
C PRO A 67 -6.54 19.75 1.68
N GLY A 68 -7.83 19.94 2.01
CA GLY A 68 -8.93 19.78 1.06
C GLY A 68 -9.84 18.58 1.30
N ASP A 69 -10.62 18.25 0.27
CA ASP A 69 -11.79 17.37 0.36
C ASP A 69 -11.45 15.93 0.72
N ASN A 70 -10.34 15.41 0.19
CA ASN A 70 -9.90 14.02 0.37
C ASN A 70 -8.90 13.84 1.51
N GLY A 71 -8.54 14.93 2.19
CA GLY A 71 -7.67 14.95 3.36
C GLY A 71 -8.47 15.22 4.63
N ILE A 72 -8.31 16.41 5.22
CA ILE A 72 -8.95 16.78 6.48
C ILE A 72 -10.48 16.67 6.46
N LEU A 73 -11.15 17.04 5.36
CA LEU A 73 -12.61 16.96 5.31
C LEU A 73 -13.09 15.51 5.26
N ALA A 74 -12.37 14.63 4.56
CA ALA A 74 -12.60 13.19 4.59
C ALA A 74 -12.33 12.59 5.96
N ALA A 75 -11.23 12.97 6.62
CA ALA A 75 -10.92 12.51 7.96
C ALA A 75 -12.03 12.87 8.97
N ARG A 76 -12.58 14.09 8.89
CA ARG A 76 -13.75 14.51 9.69
C ARG A 76 -14.97 13.64 9.42
N ARG A 77 -15.29 13.35 8.16
CA ARG A 77 -16.41 12.46 7.79
C ARG A 77 -16.22 11.05 8.34
N ALA A 78 -15.00 10.51 8.31
CA ALA A 78 -14.68 9.20 8.87
C ALA A 78 -14.89 9.16 10.39
N VAL A 79 -14.37 10.16 11.11
CA VAL A 79 -14.58 10.30 12.57
C VAL A 79 -16.06 10.44 12.91
N GLN A 80 -16.80 11.28 12.17
CA GLN A 80 -18.24 11.45 12.39
C GLN A 80 -19.00 10.13 12.17
N THR A 81 -18.64 9.39 11.12
CA THR A 81 -19.22 8.06 10.84
C THR A 81 -18.99 7.11 12.02
N ALA A 82 -17.78 7.09 12.59
CA ALA A 82 -17.47 6.23 13.72
C ALA A 82 -18.21 6.62 15.01
N LYS A 83 -18.53 7.91 15.20
CA LYS A 83 -19.24 8.42 16.39
C LYS A 83 -20.75 8.21 16.34
N ASP A 84 -21.34 8.42 15.17
CA ASP A 84 -22.81 8.47 15.02
C ASP A 84 -23.41 7.11 14.66
N THR A 85 -22.57 6.13 14.32
CA THR A 85 -23.03 4.82 13.89
C THR A 85 -23.62 4.01 15.03
N VAL A 86 -24.64 3.21 14.70
CA VAL A 86 -25.14 2.11 15.53
C VAL A 86 -24.76 0.74 14.96
N ASP A 87 -24.07 0.71 13.82
CA ASP A 87 -23.60 -0.53 13.18
C ASP A 87 -22.50 -1.17 14.04
N PRO A 88 -22.73 -2.36 14.63
CA PRO A 88 -21.74 -3.03 15.47
C PRO A 88 -20.41 -3.28 14.75
N LYS A 89 -20.43 -3.50 13.44
CA LYS A 89 -19.21 -3.75 12.66
C LYS A 89 -18.33 -2.51 12.58
N VAL A 90 -18.92 -1.32 12.44
CA VAL A 90 -18.16 -0.07 12.43
C VAL A 90 -17.58 0.21 13.81
N ILE A 91 -18.37 -0.03 14.87
CA ILE A 91 -17.92 0.14 16.26
C ILE A 91 -16.71 -0.77 16.56
N GLU A 92 -16.83 -2.07 16.26
CA GLU A 92 -15.75 -3.04 16.48
C GLU A 92 -14.49 -2.72 15.66
N THR A 93 -14.68 -2.31 14.39
CA THR A 93 -13.58 -1.91 13.51
C THR A 93 -12.84 -0.69 14.09
N TRP A 94 -13.58 0.31 14.57
CA TRP A 94 -13.00 1.52 15.13
C TRP A 94 -12.28 1.28 16.46
N GLN A 95 -12.82 0.40 17.31
CA GLN A 95 -12.16 -0.05 18.53
C GLN A 95 -10.87 -0.82 18.21
N THR A 96 -10.89 -1.71 17.22
CA THR A 96 -9.70 -2.44 16.75
C THR A 96 -8.64 -1.46 16.24
N PHE A 97 -9.06 -0.43 15.51
CA PHE A 97 -8.19 0.63 15.03
C PHE A 97 -7.54 1.41 16.19
N GLU A 98 -8.33 1.88 17.16
CA GLU A 98 -7.79 2.59 18.34
C GLU A 98 -6.81 1.71 19.12
N ASN A 99 -7.18 0.45 19.40
CA ASN A 99 -6.32 -0.49 20.11
C ASN A 99 -5.02 -0.75 19.36
N GLY A 100 -5.08 -0.86 18.04
CA GLY A 100 -3.91 -0.96 17.17
C GLY A 100 -2.99 0.26 17.32
N LEU A 101 -3.53 1.46 17.20
CA LEU A 101 -2.74 2.69 17.36
C LEU A 101 -2.04 2.75 18.72
N ARG A 102 -2.72 2.39 19.82
CA ARG A 102 -2.11 2.32 21.16
C ARG A 102 -1.01 1.27 21.22
N LYS A 103 -1.29 0.06 20.72
CA LYS A 103 -0.35 -1.07 20.75
C LYS A 103 0.96 -0.76 20.02
N TYR A 104 0.90 -0.05 18.91
CA TYR A 104 2.07 0.29 18.08
C TYR A 104 2.62 1.70 18.36
N GLY A 105 2.21 2.35 19.45
CA GLY A 105 2.80 3.61 19.91
C GLY A 105 2.40 4.86 19.11
N TYR A 106 1.35 4.77 18.29
CA TYR A 106 0.82 5.89 17.51
C TYR A 106 -0.36 6.60 18.20
N LEU A 107 -0.74 6.18 19.40
CA LEU A 107 -1.72 6.89 20.23
C LEU A 107 -1.21 6.97 21.67
N LEU A 108 -0.82 8.17 22.09
CA LEU A 108 -0.34 8.42 23.45
C LEU A 108 -1.48 8.32 24.48
N PRO A 109 -1.19 8.12 25.78
CA PRO A 109 -2.23 7.96 26.81
C PRO A 109 -3.24 9.11 26.90
N ASN A 110 -2.83 10.34 26.57
CA ASN A 110 -3.67 11.55 26.58
C ASN A 110 -4.24 11.92 25.20
N GLU A 111 -4.03 11.09 24.17
CA GLU A 111 -4.55 11.31 22.83
C GLU A 111 -5.80 10.45 22.58
N THR A 112 -6.59 10.88 21.61
CA THR A 112 -7.77 10.16 21.13
C THR A 112 -7.57 9.71 19.68
N VAL A 113 -8.30 8.67 19.26
CA VAL A 113 -8.31 8.27 17.85
C VAL A 113 -8.71 9.44 16.93
N ASP A 114 -9.60 10.32 17.40
CA ASP A 114 -9.97 11.56 16.73
C ASP A 114 -8.78 12.49 16.51
N SER A 115 -7.98 12.75 17.56
CA SER A 115 -6.81 13.63 17.42
C SER A 115 -5.79 13.05 16.43
N GLN A 116 -5.62 11.73 16.41
CA GLN A 116 -4.76 11.06 15.42
C GLN A 116 -5.34 11.13 14.01
N MET A 117 -6.64 10.87 13.84
CA MET A 117 -7.32 10.94 12.54
C MET A 117 -7.34 12.35 11.96
N LEU A 118 -7.54 13.36 12.81
CA LEU A 118 -7.59 14.77 12.44
C LEU A 118 -6.20 15.44 12.44
N SER A 119 -5.15 14.68 12.75
CA SER A 119 -3.78 15.13 12.56
C SER A 119 -3.39 15.01 11.08
N GLY A 120 -2.70 16.02 10.55
CA GLY A 120 -2.04 15.93 9.23
C GLY A 120 -0.77 15.11 9.24
N LEU A 121 -0.59 14.26 10.25
CA LEU A 121 0.63 13.49 10.44
C LEU A 121 0.62 12.28 9.51
N GLY A 122 1.68 12.10 8.75
CA GLY A 122 1.94 10.87 8.01
C GLY A 122 1.17 10.73 6.70
N ARG A 123 1.88 10.24 5.69
CA ARG A 123 1.32 9.58 4.50
C ARG A 123 2.22 8.42 4.10
N SER A 124 1.67 7.45 3.38
CA SER A 124 2.41 6.29 2.90
C SER A 124 2.26 6.23 1.38
N VAL A 125 3.37 6.22 0.65
CA VAL A 125 3.36 6.08 -0.82
C VAL A 125 2.93 4.65 -1.15
N SER A 126 1.67 4.50 -1.58
CA SER A 126 0.98 3.21 -1.62
C SER A 126 0.81 2.67 -3.03
N ASP A 127 1.88 2.72 -3.82
CA ASP A 127 1.93 2.12 -5.15
C ASP A 127 2.04 0.59 -5.11
N PHE A 128 2.52 0.04 -4.00
CA PHE A 128 2.58 -1.40 -3.74
C PHE A 128 2.43 -1.72 -2.25
N PHE A 129 1.60 -2.71 -1.92
CA PHE A 129 1.55 -3.31 -0.59
C PHE A 129 0.86 -4.68 -0.62
N TYR A 130 1.10 -5.47 0.42
CA TYR A 130 0.51 -6.79 0.61
C TYR A 130 -0.23 -6.88 1.94
N ILE A 131 -1.43 -7.48 1.90
CA ILE A 131 -2.29 -7.73 3.06
C ILE A 131 -2.49 -9.24 3.20
N PRO A 132 -2.04 -9.88 4.29
CA PRO A 132 -2.30 -11.30 4.51
C PRO A 132 -3.79 -11.55 4.76
N SER A 133 -4.27 -12.74 4.42
CA SER A 133 -5.66 -13.14 4.63
C SER A 133 -6.08 -13.08 6.10
N THR A 134 -5.15 -13.23 7.05
CA THR A 134 -5.40 -13.06 8.49
C THR A 134 -5.72 -11.62 8.90
N LYS A 135 -5.47 -10.62 8.03
CA LYS A 135 -5.75 -9.20 8.27
C LYS A 135 -6.78 -8.61 7.30
N ILE A 136 -7.23 -9.38 6.32
CA ILE A 136 -8.07 -8.84 5.24
C ILE A 136 -9.43 -8.34 5.72
N ASP A 137 -10.06 -9.01 6.70
CA ASP A 137 -11.38 -8.60 7.18
C ASP A 137 -11.33 -7.28 7.95
N TYR A 138 -10.28 -7.10 8.77
CA TYR A 138 -10.02 -5.83 9.44
C TYR A 138 -9.68 -4.73 8.43
N TYR A 139 -8.77 -5.01 7.50
CA TYR A 139 -8.42 -4.09 6.42
C TYR A 139 -9.66 -3.64 5.64
N ALA A 140 -10.46 -4.58 5.13
CA ALA A 140 -11.64 -4.31 4.32
C ALA A 140 -12.68 -3.49 5.09
N SER A 141 -12.86 -3.76 6.38
CA SER A 141 -13.80 -3.01 7.21
C SER A 141 -13.34 -1.57 7.45
N LEU A 142 -12.06 -1.38 7.80
CA LEU A 142 -11.50 -0.03 8.01
C LEU A 142 -11.47 0.78 6.70
N MET A 143 -11.01 0.15 5.61
CA MET A 143 -10.95 0.79 4.30
C MET A 143 -12.33 1.13 3.75
N THR A 144 -13.37 0.39 4.11
CA THR A 144 -14.75 0.76 3.75
C THR A 144 -15.17 2.07 4.41
N ILE A 145 -14.81 2.29 5.68
CA ILE A 145 -15.08 3.55 6.41
C ILE A 145 -14.35 4.71 5.71
N PHE A 146 -13.07 4.53 5.43
CA PHE A 146 -12.24 5.55 4.77
C PHE A 146 -12.68 5.85 3.34
N TYR A 147 -13.06 4.82 2.58
CA TYR A 147 -13.57 4.98 1.21
C TYR A 147 -14.86 5.77 1.18
N LYS A 148 -15.84 5.40 2.03
CA LYS A 148 -17.12 6.14 2.14
C LYS A 148 -16.91 7.59 2.57
N ALA A 149 -15.88 7.85 3.38
CA ALA A 149 -15.51 9.20 3.77
C ALA A 149 -14.74 9.95 2.67
N GLY A 150 -14.25 9.28 1.63
CA GLY A 150 -13.45 9.86 0.55
C GLY A 150 -12.00 10.14 0.95
N LEU A 151 -11.43 9.38 1.89
CA LEU A 151 -10.06 9.59 2.37
C LEU A 151 -9.05 9.10 1.32
N PHE A 152 -8.10 9.97 0.96
CA PHE A 152 -7.10 9.67 -0.06
C PHE A 152 -6.22 8.47 0.30
N LEU A 153 -5.86 7.66 -0.70
CA LEU A 153 -5.11 6.42 -0.60
C LEU A 153 -3.93 6.48 0.35
N GLU A 154 -3.03 7.45 0.15
CA GLU A 154 -1.80 7.51 0.94
C GLU A 154 -2.06 7.87 2.42
N LEU A 155 -3.18 8.53 2.71
CA LEU A 155 -3.61 8.84 4.07
C LEU A 155 -4.30 7.62 4.69
N ALA A 156 -5.23 7.00 3.96
CA ALA A 156 -5.98 5.83 4.41
C ALA A 156 -5.06 4.64 4.74
N VAL A 157 -4.12 4.32 3.84
CA VAL A 157 -3.15 3.25 4.04
C VAL A 157 -2.21 3.58 5.20
N ASN A 158 -1.75 4.84 5.33
CA ASN A 158 -0.92 5.24 6.47
C ASN A 158 -1.62 5.00 7.81
N ARG A 159 -2.91 5.37 7.93
CA ARG A 159 -3.69 5.12 9.15
C ARG A 159 -3.78 3.63 9.45
N PHE A 160 -4.07 2.80 8.44
CA PHE A 160 -4.08 1.35 8.61
C PHE A 160 -2.73 0.80 9.08
N LEU A 161 -1.61 1.20 8.47
CA LEU A 161 -0.27 0.73 8.83
C LEU A 161 0.08 1.06 10.28
N ARG A 162 -0.30 2.23 10.78
CA ARG A 162 -0.13 2.61 12.20
C ARG A 162 -0.90 1.71 13.18
N SER A 163 -1.89 0.96 12.71
CA SER A 163 -2.74 0.12 13.55
C SER A 163 -2.42 -1.37 13.47
N VAL A 164 -1.42 -1.77 12.68
CA VAL A 164 -1.08 -3.19 12.46
C VAL A 164 0.42 -3.43 12.53
N ASN A 165 0.79 -4.65 12.88
CA ASN A 165 2.15 -5.13 12.65
C ASN A 165 2.39 -5.20 11.15
N HIS A 166 3.34 -4.41 10.67
CA HIS A 166 3.76 -4.40 9.27
C HIS A 166 5.28 -4.47 9.20
N GLN A 167 5.76 -4.91 8.05
CA GLN A 167 7.16 -4.89 7.68
C GLN A 167 7.37 -3.91 6.53
N THR A 168 8.63 -3.52 6.34
CA THR A 168 9.05 -2.66 5.23
C THR A 168 10.10 -3.34 4.38
N SER A 169 10.42 -2.70 3.26
CA SER A 169 11.45 -3.20 2.35
C SER A 169 12.82 -2.73 2.84
N PRO A 170 13.87 -3.56 2.72
CA PRO A 170 15.23 -3.10 2.95
C PRO A 170 15.56 -1.87 2.08
N ASN A 171 16.35 -0.95 2.63
CA ASN A 171 16.76 0.25 1.90
C ASN A 171 17.51 -0.12 0.61
N GLY A 172 17.22 0.56 -0.48
CA GLY A 172 17.83 0.28 -1.79
C GLY A 172 17.18 -0.85 -2.59
N ASN A 173 16.26 -1.61 -2.00
CA ASN A 173 15.49 -2.63 -2.73
C ASN A 173 14.26 -2.05 -3.44
N TYR A 174 14.05 -0.73 -3.43
CA TYR A 174 12.98 -0.11 -4.20
C TYR A 174 13.41 1.25 -4.73
N SER A 175 12.73 1.73 -5.78
CA SER A 175 13.05 3.02 -6.38
C SER A 175 11.81 3.74 -6.89
N TYR A 176 11.68 5.00 -6.45
CA TYR A 176 10.65 5.95 -6.88
C TYR A 176 11.26 7.04 -7.76
N LEU A 177 10.99 6.99 -9.07
CA LEU A 177 11.58 7.84 -10.10
C LEU A 177 10.82 9.15 -10.34
N TRP A 178 10.30 9.79 -9.28
CA TRP A 178 9.40 10.95 -9.38
C TRP A 178 9.82 12.01 -10.40
N LEU A 179 11.11 12.36 -10.41
CA LEU A 179 11.70 13.39 -11.28
C LEU A 179 12.54 12.81 -12.44
N ASN A 180 12.81 11.50 -12.45
CA ASN A 180 13.75 10.85 -13.38
C ASN A 180 13.13 9.64 -14.10
N ARG A 181 11.82 9.71 -14.36
CA ARG A 181 11.02 8.60 -14.93
C ARG A 181 11.60 8.00 -16.21
N ARG A 182 12.28 8.80 -17.04
CA ARG A 182 12.88 8.33 -18.31
C ARG A 182 14.07 7.39 -18.11
N ASN A 183 14.68 7.38 -16.94
CA ASN A 183 15.86 6.57 -16.64
C ASN A 183 15.50 5.19 -16.09
N TRP A 184 14.22 4.80 -16.12
CA TRP A 184 13.74 3.54 -15.57
C TRP A 184 14.54 2.34 -16.10
N SER A 185 14.90 2.32 -17.38
CA SER A 185 15.62 1.20 -18.02
C SER A 185 17.07 1.06 -17.53
N THR A 186 17.67 2.16 -17.08
CA THR A 186 19.03 2.17 -16.50
C THR A 186 19.01 1.86 -15.00
N LEU A 187 17.88 2.11 -14.33
CA LEU A 187 17.74 1.93 -12.89
C LEU A 187 17.07 0.60 -12.53
N TYR A 188 16.37 -0.03 -13.48
CA TYR A 188 15.83 -1.36 -13.28
C TYR A 188 16.95 -2.38 -13.08
N SER A 189 16.73 -3.26 -12.10
CA SER A 189 17.58 -4.40 -11.81
C SER A 189 16.72 -5.54 -11.27
N GLU A 190 17.13 -6.77 -11.51
CA GLU A 190 16.50 -7.97 -10.95
C GLU A 190 16.52 -7.98 -9.42
N ASN A 191 17.45 -7.25 -8.80
CA ASN A 191 17.60 -7.13 -7.35
C ASN A 191 16.67 -6.09 -6.72
N LEU A 192 15.95 -5.29 -7.52
CA LEU A 192 14.92 -4.40 -6.99
C LEU A 192 13.68 -5.21 -6.64
N MET A 193 13.12 -4.98 -5.46
CA MET A 193 11.76 -5.37 -5.09
C MET A 193 10.72 -4.62 -5.92
N MET A 194 10.82 -3.29 -5.98
CA MET A 194 9.83 -2.47 -6.67
C MET A 194 10.46 -1.28 -7.42
N LEU A 195 9.97 -0.99 -8.61
CA LEU A 195 10.32 0.21 -9.37
C LEU A 195 9.05 0.94 -9.81
N HIS A 196 8.96 2.23 -9.52
CA HIS A 196 7.84 3.08 -9.88
C HIS A 196 8.37 4.45 -10.34
N PRO A 197 7.88 5.06 -11.43
CA PRO A 197 7.03 4.45 -12.45
C PRO A 197 7.80 3.88 -13.66
N ILE A 198 7.23 2.84 -14.27
CA ILE A 198 7.38 2.48 -15.69
C ILE A 198 5.98 2.61 -16.31
N LYS A 199 5.74 3.62 -17.15
CA LYS A 199 4.38 3.93 -17.63
C LYS A 199 4.05 3.16 -18.92
N PRO A 200 3.14 2.16 -18.91
CA PRO A 200 2.84 1.39 -20.12
C PRO A 200 2.22 2.23 -21.24
N SER A 201 1.58 3.36 -20.90
CA SER A 201 1.09 4.34 -21.88
C SER A 201 2.20 4.89 -22.80
N GLN A 202 3.46 4.88 -22.34
CA GLN A 202 4.62 5.27 -23.14
C GLN A 202 4.99 4.22 -24.20
N PHE A 203 4.47 2.99 -24.12
CA PHE A 203 4.79 1.91 -25.08
C PHE A 203 3.89 1.90 -26.31
N ARG A 204 2.91 2.81 -26.38
CA ARG A 204 1.94 2.86 -27.48
C ARG A 204 2.55 3.32 -28.81
N ALA A 205 3.59 4.17 -28.80
CA ALA A 205 4.16 4.75 -30.02
C ALA A 205 5.63 5.24 -29.92
N PRO A 206 6.51 4.54 -29.20
CA PRO A 206 7.85 4.28 -29.73
C PRO A 206 8.25 2.80 -29.60
N VAL A 207 8.79 2.23 -30.68
CA VAL A 207 9.34 0.85 -30.70
C VAL A 207 10.47 0.69 -29.67
N TYR A 208 11.23 1.76 -29.40
CA TYR A 208 12.39 1.72 -28.52
C TYR A 208 12.05 1.49 -27.04
N GLU A 209 11.07 2.19 -26.47
CA GLU A 209 10.67 1.98 -25.06
C GLU A 209 10.09 0.58 -24.86
N ARG A 210 9.34 0.07 -25.85
CA ARG A 210 8.86 -1.32 -25.84
C ARG A 210 10.01 -2.31 -25.91
N PHE A 211 10.98 -2.07 -26.78
CA PHE A 211 12.20 -2.89 -26.89
C PHE A 211 12.94 -2.92 -25.55
N LEU A 212 13.19 -1.76 -24.93
CA LEU A 212 13.83 -1.67 -23.62
C LEU A 212 13.03 -2.44 -22.56
N TYR A 213 11.71 -2.36 -22.56
CA TYR A 213 10.89 -3.09 -21.59
C TYR A 213 11.01 -4.60 -21.76
N CYS A 214 10.97 -5.07 -23.02
CA CYS A 214 11.20 -6.47 -23.33
C CYS A 214 12.61 -6.92 -22.92
N GLU A 215 13.65 -6.14 -23.25
CA GLU A 215 15.05 -6.47 -22.97
C GLU A 215 15.38 -6.44 -21.48
N LYS A 216 14.86 -5.46 -20.73
CA LYS A 216 15.23 -5.25 -19.32
C LYS A 216 14.30 -5.95 -18.35
N VAL A 217 12.99 -5.90 -18.55
CA VAL A 217 12.02 -6.42 -17.58
C VAL A 217 11.57 -7.82 -17.96
N MET A 218 11.07 -8.01 -19.19
CA MET A 218 10.51 -9.30 -19.60
C MET A 218 11.58 -10.39 -19.76
N GLN A 219 12.78 -10.04 -20.24
CA GLN A 219 13.87 -11.00 -20.39
C GLN A 219 14.35 -11.49 -19.03
N VAL A 220 14.57 -10.58 -18.07
CA VAL A 220 14.93 -10.93 -16.68
C VAL A 220 13.86 -11.82 -16.05
N TRP A 221 12.58 -11.44 -16.17
CA TRP A 221 11.49 -12.29 -15.68
C TRP A 221 11.50 -13.67 -16.33
N SER A 222 11.69 -13.75 -17.65
CA SER A 222 11.75 -15.02 -18.38
C SER A 222 12.95 -15.88 -17.96
N ASP A 223 14.10 -15.26 -17.72
CA ASP A 223 15.32 -15.97 -17.30
C ASP A 223 15.15 -16.56 -15.90
N ILE A 224 14.60 -15.80 -14.96
CA ILE A 224 14.33 -16.26 -13.60
C ILE A 224 13.25 -17.34 -13.58
N MET A 225 12.13 -17.14 -14.30
CA MET A 225 10.99 -18.04 -14.21
C MET A 225 11.18 -19.37 -14.97
N PHE A 226 11.95 -19.38 -16.06
CA PHE A 226 12.04 -20.55 -16.94
C PHE A 226 13.45 -21.12 -17.13
N ARG A 227 14.50 -20.39 -16.77
CA ARG A 227 15.89 -20.84 -17.01
C ARG A 227 16.66 -21.21 -15.74
N GLY A 228 15.95 -21.34 -14.61
CA GLY A 228 16.44 -22.04 -13.43
C GLY A 228 17.47 -21.30 -12.59
N SER A 229 17.70 -20.00 -12.81
CA SER A 229 18.46 -19.18 -11.87
C SER A 229 17.54 -18.66 -10.78
N THR A 230 17.46 -19.36 -9.63
CA THR A 230 17.75 -18.80 -8.29
C THR A 230 17.12 -19.57 -7.13
N ASN A 231 17.85 -19.56 -6.01
CA ASN A 231 17.35 -19.80 -4.67
C ASN A 231 16.35 -18.69 -4.30
N TYR A 232 15.07 -19.02 -4.23
CA TYR A 232 14.07 -18.17 -3.58
C TYR A 232 14.34 -18.19 -2.07
N THR A 233 15.07 -17.21 -1.56
CA THR A 233 15.21 -17.03 -0.11
C THR A 233 14.06 -16.15 0.35
N THR A 234 13.10 -16.71 1.10
CA THR A 234 12.14 -15.92 1.86
C THR A 234 12.88 -15.03 2.86
N LYS A 235 12.45 -13.78 3.03
CA LYS A 235 12.91 -12.92 4.13
C LYS A 235 12.68 -13.68 5.42
N GLN A 236 13.70 -13.85 6.24
CA GLN A 236 13.51 -14.48 7.55
C GLN A 236 12.94 -13.45 8.53
N ASP A 237 12.16 -13.92 9.50
CA ASP A 237 11.53 -13.05 10.52
C ASP A 237 12.54 -12.18 11.30
N GLY A 238 13.84 -12.53 11.25
CA GLY A 238 14.92 -11.79 11.89
C GLY A 238 15.69 -10.79 11.01
N ASP A 239 15.35 -10.65 9.72
CA ASP A 239 16.01 -9.68 8.84
C ASP A 239 15.55 -8.25 9.17
N GLU A 240 16.50 -7.33 9.39
CA GLU A 240 16.21 -5.95 9.79
C GLU A 240 15.26 -5.25 8.81
N ASP A 241 14.14 -4.76 9.32
CA ASP A 241 13.25 -3.84 8.63
C ASP A 241 13.95 -2.48 8.46
N TYR A 242 13.66 -1.78 7.36
CA TYR A 242 14.14 -0.40 7.21
C TYR A 242 13.37 0.53 8.15
N LEU A 243 14.04 1.57 8.64
CA LEU A 243 13.49 2.59 9.55
C LEU A 243 12.01 2.88 9.24
N ASN A 244 11.14 2.62 10.23
CA ASN A 244 9.66 2.67 10.16
C ASN A 244 8.94 1.38 9.70
N GLY A 245 9.59 0.22 9.83
CA GLY A 245 8.97 -1.10 10.04
C GLY A 245 9.29 -1.58 11.44
#